data_AF-A0A956RXJ2-F1
#
_entry.id   AF-A0A956RXJ2-F1
#
_cell.length_a   1.000
_cell.length_b   1.000
_cell.length_c   1.000
_cell.angle_alpha   90.00
_cell.angle_beta   90.00
_cell.angle_gamma   90.00
#
_symmetry.space_group_name_H-M   'P 1'
#
loop_
_entity.id
_entity.type
_entity.pdbx_description
1 polymer ?
#
loop_
_entity_poly.entity_id
_entity_poly.type
_entity_poly.pdbx_seq_one_letter_code
_entity_poly.pdbx_strand_id
1 'polypeptide(L)'
;TGEVRFDLPNHAISFGSPSIAGDRVYYGTSDGWLHAVDLRTGQFTAHFQSDGSKANLAPWTDSTGVFESGRMYPDRTLDGMMIGMRTMFTVGSFLSSPSIVDGVLYIGSTDGKVYALR
;
A
#
# COMPACT_ATOMS: atom_id res chain seq x y z
N THR A 1 11.11 -15.97 19.36
CA THR A 1 10.90 -17.34 18.85
C THR A 1 10.95 -17.41 17.34
N GLY A 2 10.67 -16.31 16.60
CA GLY A 2 10.58 -16.34 15.14
C GLY A 2 9.22 -16.85 14.63
N GLU A 3 8.30 -17.12 15.56
CA GLU A 3 6.94 -17.54 15.25
C GLU A 3 6.13 -16.37 14.67
N VAL A 4 5.35 -16.68 13.65
CA VAL A 4 4.40 -15.74 13.05
C VAL A 4 3.33 -15.40 14.09
N ARG A 5 3.20 -14.12 14.44
CA ARG A 5 2.16 -13.64 15.37
C ARG A 5 0.84 -13.35 14.66
N PHE A 6 0.91 -12.80 13.47
CA PHE A 6 -0.24 -12.55 12.60
C PHE A 6 0.22 -12.58 11.14
N ASP A 7 -0.69 -12.99 10.27
CA ASP A 7 -0.58 -12.91 8.81
C ASP A 7 -1.83 -12.17 8.33
N LEU A 8 -1.64 -11.14 7.50
CA LEU A 8 -2.70 -10.23 7.10
C LEU A 8 -2.96 -10.38 5.61
N PRO A 9 -4.21 -10.66 5.20
CA PRO A 9 -4.55 -10.76 3.80
C PRO A 9 -4.51 -9.36 3.18
N ASN A 10 -3.35 -8.98 2.66
CA ASN A 10 -3.19 -7.76 1.89
C ASN A 10 -3.57 -8.04 0.43
N HIS A 11 -4.53 -7.26 -0.05
CA HIS A 11 -5.06 -7.39 -1.41
C HIS A 11 -4.09 -6.84 -2.47
N ALA A 12 -3.00 -6.18 -2.04
CA ALA A 12 -1.98 -5.59 -2.89
C ALA A 12 -0.57 -5.77 -2.32
N ILE A 13 0.44 -5.59 -3.18
CA ILE A 13 1.84 -5.83 -2.84
C ILE A 13 2.35 -4.70 -1.94
N SER A 14 3.04 -5.04 -0.86
CA SER A 14 3.79 -4.10 -0.04
C SER A 14 5.28 -4.22 -0.37
N PHE A 15 5.91 -3.14 -0.82
CA PHE A 15 7.35 -3.10 -1.15
C PHE A 15 8.19 -2.46 -0.05
N GLY A 16 7.67 -1.41 0.58
CA GLY A 16 8.36 -0.66 1.63
C GLY A 16 8.48 -1.44 2.94
N SER A 17 9.39 -0.99 3.80
CA SER A 17 9.43 -1.47 5.18
C SER A 17 8.30 -0.80 5.98
N PRO A 18 7.65 -1.49 6.93
CA PRO A 18 6.70 -0.85 7.84
C PRO A 18 7.40 0.10 8.83
N SER A 19 6.65 1.06 9.36
CA SER A 19 7.05 1.90 10.50
C SER A 19 6.18 1.62 11.72
N ILE A 20 6.76 1.71 12.92
CA ILE A 20 6.07 1.49 14.18
C ILE A 20 6.01 2.80 14.98
N ALA A 21 4.83 3.12 15.52
CA ALA A 21 4.68 4.15 16.53
C ALA A 21 3.59 3.75 17.53
N GLY A 22 3.95 3.73 18.82
CA GLY A 22 3.06 3.29 19.89
C GLY A 22 2.66 1.82 19.72
N ASP A 23 1.36 1.57 19.66
CA ASP A 23 0.74 0.26 19.50
C ASP A 23 0.39 -0.06 18.03
N ARG A 24 0.91 0.70 17.07
CA ARG A 24 0.56 0.55 15.65
C ARG A 24 1.76 0.34 14.73
N VAL A 25 1.50 -0.46 13.70
CA VAL A 25 2.33 -0.62 12.49
C VAL A 25 1.68 0.12 11.33
N TYR A 26 2.49 0.79 10.53
CA TYR A 26 2.07 1.52 9.33
C TYR A 26 2.83 1.03 8.10
N TYR A 27 2.15 0.80 6.99
CA TYR A 27 2.78 0.40 5.72
C TYR A 27 1.90 0.72 4.52
N GLY A 28 2.55 0.98 3.39
CA GLY A 28 1.91 1.28 2.11
C GLY A 28 1.83 0.09 1.17
N THR A 29 0.90 0.15 0.22
CA THR A 29 0.65 -0.90 -0.77
C THR A 29 0.59 -0.35 -2.20
N SER A 30 0.77 -1.26 -3.17
CA SER A 30 0.83 -0.95 -4.60
C SER A 30 -0.49 -0.45 -5.20
N ASP A 31 -1.61 -0.65 -4.53
CA ASP A 31 -2.92 -0.14 -4.92
C ASP A 31 -3.21 1.26 -4.35
N GLY A 32 -2.22 1.90 -3.72
CA GLY A 32 -2.31 3.28 -3.23
C GLY A 32 -3.05 3.41 -1.90
N TRP A 33 -3.05 2.35 -1.11
CA TRP A 33 -3.47 2.36 0.28
C TRP A 33 -2.28 2.46 1.24
N LEU A 34 -2.49 3.14 2.35
CA LEU A 34 -1.65 3.16 3.53
C LEU A 34 -2.49 2.62 4.69
N HIS A 35 -1.96 1.61 5.36
CA HIS A 35 -2.66 0.88 6.42
C HIS A 35 -2.04 1.20 7.76
N ALA A 36 -2.88 1.27 8.80
CA ALA A 36 -2.48 1.21 10.19
C ALA A 36 -3.03 -0.07 10.82
N VAL A 37 -2.20 -0.79 11.56
CA VAL A 37 -2.54 -2.09 12.16
C VAL A 37 -2.15 -2.08 13.64
N ASP A 38 -3.03 -2.58 14.49
CA ASP A 38 -2.74 -2.81 15.91
C ASP A 38 -1.69 -3.92 16.06
N LEU A 39 -0.59 -3.62 16.75
CA LEU A 39 0.56 -4.52 16.95
C LEU A 39 0.23 -5.74 17.82
N ARG A 40 -0.82 -5.67 18.63
CA ARG A 40 -1.19 -6.73 19.58
C ARG A 40 -2.16 -7.71 18.94
N THR A 41 -3.12 -7.21 18.17
CA THR A 41 -4.21 -8.01 17.60
C THR A 41 -4.01 -8.33 16.13
N GLY A 42 -3.15 -7.59 15.42
CA GLY A 42 -3.02 -7.65 13.97
C GLY A 42 -4.22 -7.04 13.23
N GLN A 43 -5.16 -6.38 13.91
CA GLN A 43 -6.33 -5.81 13.24
C GLN A 43 -6.02 -4.46 12.60
N PHE A 44 -6.61 -4.20 11.43
CA PHE A 44 -6.59 -2.88 10.83
C PHE A 44 -7.32 -1.87 11.73
N THR A 45 -6.67 -0.73 11.98
CA THR A 45 -7.19 0.35 12.83
C THR A 45 -7.53 1.61 12.04
N ALA A 46 -6.85 1.83 10.91
CA ALA A 46 -7.12 2.93 10.01
C ALA A 46 -6.58 2.63 8.60
N HIS A 47 -7.12 3.37 7.63
CA HIS A 47 -6.71 3.32 6.24
C HIS A 47 -6.69 4.73 5.65
N PHE A 48 -5.74 4.97 4.76
CA PHE A 48 -5.69 6.16 3.92
C PHE A 48 -5.52 5.73 2.47
N GLN A 49 -6.33 6.28 1.56
CA GLN A 49 -6.23 6.03 0.14
C GLN A 49 -5.76 7.30 -0.57
N SER A 50 -4.74 7.19 -1.41
CA SER A 50 -4.26 8.31 -2.23
C SER A 50 -5.34 8.76 -3.22
N ASP A 51 -5.26 10.01 -3.67
CA ASP A 51 -6.24 10.53 -4.64
C ASP A 51 -6.08 9.86 -6.01
N GLY A 52 -4.84 9.51 -6.38
CA GLY A 52 -4.57 8.70 -7.56
C GLY A 52 -5.29 7.35 -7.51
N SER A 53 -5.31 6.70 -6.34
CA SER A 53 -5.97 5.42 -6.15
C SER A 53 -7.50 5.58 -6.21
N LYS A 54 -8.06 6.57 -5.50
CA LYS A 54 -9.50 6.88 -5.58
C LYS A 54 -9.97 7.11 -7.03
N ALA A 55 -9.16 7.79 -7.83
CA ALA A 55 -9.50 8.12 -9.21
C ALA A 55 -9.30 6.95 -10.19
N ASN A 56 -8.26 6.13 -9.99
CA ASN A 56 -7.76 5.24 -11.04
C ASN A 56 -7.73 3.75 -10.66
N LEU A 57 -8.08 3.36 -9.43
CA LEU A 57 -7.97 1.97 -8.97
C LEU A 57 -9.09 1.07 -9.51
N ALA A 58 -10.31 1.59 -9.69
CA ALA A 58 -11.49 0.78 -10.03
C ALA A 58 -11.34 -0.16 -11.25
N PRO A 59 -10.66 0.20 -12.35
CA PRO A 59 -10.42 -0.72 -13.47
C PRO A 59 -9.57 -1.95 -13.13
N TRP A 60 -8.86 -1.93 -11.99
CA TRP A 60 -7.91 -2.93 -11.53
C TRP A 60 -8.42 -3.75 -10.35
N THR A 61 -9.69 -3.57 -9.98
CA THR A 61 -10.35 -4.34 -8.93
C THR A 61 -11.39 -5.28 -9.51
N ASP A 62 -11.65 -6.38 -8.81
CA ASP A 62 -12.76 -7.27 -9.12
C ASP A 62 -14.13 -6.64 -8.77
N SER A 63 -15.21 -7.40 -8.95
CA SER A 63 -16.57 -6.95 -8.64
C SER A 63 -16.83 -6.68 -7.14
N THR A 64 -15.92 -7.10 -6.26
CA THR A 64 -15.96 -6.86 -4.82
C THR A 64 -15.08 -5.69 -4.39
N GLY A 65 -14.31 -5.12 -5.33
CA GLY A 65 -13.37 -4.02 -5.05
C GLY A 65 -11.98 -4.50 -4.62
N VAL A 66 -11.69 -5.81 -4.70
CA VAL A 66 -10.37 -6.36 -4.36
C VAL A 66 -9.41 -6.16 -5.52
N PHE A 67 -8.22 -5.66 -5.23
CA PHE A 67 -7.18 -5.42 -6.23
C PHE A 67 -6.69 -6.72 -6.89
N GLU A 68 -6.77 -6.76 -8.22
CA GLU A 68 -6.38 -7.93 -9.02
C GLU A 68 -4.91 -7.82 -9.42
N SER A 69 -4.00 -8.17 -8.51
CA SER A 69 -2.54 -8.09 -8.74
C SER A 69 -2.08 -8.80 -10.03
N GLY A 70 -2.75 -9.89 -10.44
CA GLY A 70 -2.47 -10.59 -11.70
C GLY A 70 -2.72 -9.75 -12.96
N ARG A 71 -3.56 -8.71 -12.91
CA ARG A 71 -3.77 -7.78 -14.03
C ARG A 71 -2.70 -6.70 -14.11
N MET A 72 -2.03 -6.41 -12.99
CA MET A 72 -0.88 -5.50 -12.95
C MET A 72 0.35 -6.14 -13.59
N TYR A 73 0.53 -7.46 -13.46
CA TYR A 73 1.63 -8.21 -14.08
C TYR A 73 1.06 -9.39 -14.88
N PRO A 74 0.45 -9.13 -16.06
CA PRO A 74 -0.27 -10.17 -16.82
C PRO A 74 0.65 -11.27 -17.34
N ASP A 75 1.93 -10.94 -17.57
CA ASP A 75 2.98 -11.87 -17.94
C ASP A 75 4.36 -11.35 -17.49
N ARG A 76 5.41 -12.12 -17.80
CA ARG A 76 6.82 -11.78 -17.48
C ARG A 76 7.56 -11.08 -18.62
N THR A 77 6.86 -10.56 -19.61
CA THR A 77 7.47 -9.78 -20.69
C THR A 77 7.78 -8.36 -20.22
N LEU A 78 8.61 -7.64 -20.99
CA LEU A 78 8.86 -6.22 -20.73
C LEU A 78 7.57 -5.41 -20.77
N ASP A 79 6.67 -5.71 -21.73
CA ASP A 79 5.40 -5.01 -21.87
C ASP A 79 4.48 -5.25 -20.66
N GLY A 80 4.39 -6.50 -20.18
CA GLY A 80 3.67 -6.83 -18.96
C GLY A 80 4.20 -6.10 -17.72
N MET A 81 5.53 -6.00 -17.58
CA MET A 81 6.16 -5.23 -16.50
C MET A 81 5.89 -3.72 -16.62
N MET A 82 5.88 -3.19 -17.85
CA MET A 82 5.59 -1.78 -18.11
C MET A 82 4.13 -1.41 -17.80
N ILE A 83 3.18 -2.32 -18.06
CA ILE A 83 1.79 -2.17 -17.62
C ILE A 83 1.77 -2.03 -16.10
N GLY A 84 2.43 -2.94 -15.38
CA GLY A 84 2.45 -2.92 -13.92
C GLY A 84 3.02 -1.63 -13.33
N MET A 85 4.18 -1.21 -13.83
CA MET A 85 4.79 0.07 -13.43
C MET A 85 3.89 1.26 -13.73
N ARG A 86 3.30 1.34 -14.92
CA ARG A 86 2.39 2.44 -15.29
C ARG A 86 1.15 2.47 -14.39
N THR A 87 0.58 1.31 -14.07
CA THR A 87 -0.55 1.22 -13.15
C THR A 87 -0.15 1.77 -11.79
N MET A 88 1.00 1.35 -11.24
CA MET A 88 1.49 1.88 -9.95
C MET A 88 1.64 3.40 -9.96
N PHE A 89 2.22 3.98 -11.02
CA PHE A 89 2.31 5.45 -11.14
C PHE A 89 0.94 6.12 -11.19
N THR A 90 -0.02 5.51 -11.88
CA THR A 90 -1.35 6.09 -12.09
C THR A 90 -2.22 6.01 -10.82
N VAL A 91 -2.13 4.93 -10.06
CA VAL A 91 -2.92 4.74 -8.82
C VAL A 91 -2.29 5.41 -7.61
N GLY A 92 -1.13 6.06 -7.71
CA GLY A 92 -0.50 6.70 -6.55
C GLY A 92 -0.17 5.72 -5.42
N SER A 93 0.41 4.58 -5.79
CA SER A 93 0.97 3.58 -4.90
C SER A 93 1.88 4.15 -3.81
N PHE A 94 1.84 3.55 -2.62
CA PHE A 94 2.79 3.83 -1.55
C PHE A 94 3.88 2.76 -1.51
N LEU A 95 4.92 2.95 -2.32
CA LEU A 95 6.02 1.98 -2.46
C LEU A 95 7.22 2.27 -1.54
N SER A 96 7.25 3.45 -0.93
CA SER A 96 8.34 3.88 -0.03
C SER A 96 8.13 3.37 1.40
N SER A 97 9.19 3.40 2.21
CA SER A 97 9.07 3.17 3.66
C SER A 97 8.51 4.43 4.35
N PRO A 98 7.48 4.32 5.20
CA PRO A 98 7.00 5.46 5.98
C PRO A 98 8.04 5.85 7.04
N SER A 99 8.10 7.13 7.39
CA SER A 99 8.91 7.66 8.51
C SER A 99 8.00 8.43 9.46
N ILE A 100 8.19 8.28 10.78
CA ILE A 100 7.35 8.93 11.78
C ILE A 100 8.21 9.86 12.65
N VAL A 101 7.87 11.14 12.69
CA VAL A 101 8.54 12.16 13.51
C VAL A 101 7.47 13.03 14.15
N ASP A 102 7.56 13.25 15.47
CA ASP A 102 6.64 14.08 16.25
C ASP A 102 5.15 13.77 16.01
N GLY A 103 4.84 12.47 15.91
CA GLY A 103 3.48 11.99 15.68
C GLY A 103 2.94 12.20 14.26
N VAL A 104 3.79 12.60 13.30
CA VAL A 104 3.42 12.74 11.90
C VAL A 104 4.08 11.63 11.08
N LEU A 105 3.28 10.89 10.31
CA LEU A 105 3.75 9.92 9.34
C LEU A 105 4.00 10.58 8.00
N TYR A 106 5.21 10.41 7.47
CA TYR A 106 5.65 10.87 6.15
C TYR A 106 5.89 9.69 5.23
N ILE A 107 5.34 9.74 4.02
CA ILE A 107 5.55 8.69 3.01
C ILE A 107 5.43 9.25 1.59
N GLY A 108 6.35 8.83 0.71
CA GLY A 108 6.27 9.14 -0.72
C GLY A 108 5.27 8.26 -1.45
N SER A 109 4.56 8.84 -2.42
CA SER A 109 3.65 8.16 -3.33
C SER A 109 4.13 8.29 -4.77
N THR A 110 3.78 7.31 -5.59
CA THR A 110 4.05 7.31 -7.04
C THR A 110 3.23 8.33 -7.82
N ASP A 111 2.25 9.01 -7.19
CA ASP A 111 1.54 10.14 -7.79
C ASP A 111 2.35 11.45 -7.77
N GLY A 112 3.62 11.38 -7.36
CA GLY A 112 4.54 12.51 -7.30
C GLY A 112 4.43 13.33 -6.02
N LYS A 113 3.68 12.87 -5.02
CA LYS A 113 3.50 13.58 -3.74
C LYS A 113 4.21 12.92 -2.58
N VAL A 114 4.47 13.72 -1.56
CA VAL A 114 4.76 13.24 -0.19
C VAL A 114 3.54 13.53 0.66
N TYR A 115 3.08 12.51 1.36
CA TYR A 115 1.96 12.60 2.29
C TYR A 115 2.48 12.76 3.71
N ALA A 116 1.88 13.68 4.46
CA ALA A 116 2.11 13.89 5.88
C ALA A 116 0.78 13.73 6.62
N LEU A 117 0.66 12.70 7.47
CA LEU A 117 -0.60 12.30 8.11
C LEU A 117 -0.46 12.33 9.64
N ARG A 118 -1.51 12.77 10.32
CA ARG A 118 -1.66 12.77 11.79
C ARG A 118 -2.82 11.87 12.20
#